data_AF-A0A374VRP5-F1
#
_entry.id   AF-A0A374VRP5-F1
#
_cell.length_a   1.000
_cell.length_b   1.000
_cell.length_c   1.000
_cell.angle_alpha   90.00
_cell.angle_beta   90.00
_cell.angle_gamma   90.00
#
_symmetry.space_group_name_H-M   'P 1'
#
loop_
_entity.id
_entity.type
_entity.pdbx_description
1 polymer ?
#
loop_
_entity_poly.entity_id
_entity_poly.type
_entity_poly.pdbx_seq_one_letter_code
_entity_poly.pdbx_strand_id
1 'polypeptide(L)'
;MRSNRPYVKLDPAVIEQARQMDLLSYLQRYEPSNLKRVAGNVYCTKEHDSLKISNGKWYWWSRGFGGVSALDYLIKVREYSFVEAVEMLTGITADWKPPPVSVPKDEPKVLLLPPKNRDCNRVTDYLFGRGIDLSIIQDCIADGTIFESVKYHNAVFVGKDESGTPKYAAYRSTIGSSFKGDASGSDKRYSFRLLAREPTNTVHLFEAAIDLLSYATYLKCEGKDYKSENLLSLSGVYQPKKEIKDSKIPIALTTFLNANPHIKTIILHLDNDKTGRICTATLKELLQKDYQIVDDPPPVGKDFNDFLLSYLGIARPTVSRERSDAR
;
A
#
# COMPACT_ATOMS: atom_id res chain seq x y z
N MET A 1 14.97 -5.92 26.47
CA MET A 1 13.99 -7.02 26.29
C MET A 1 12.62 -6.38 26.07
N ARG A 2 12.07 -6.43 24.86
CA ARG A 2 10.72 -5.91 24.61
C ARG A 2 9.72 -6.92 25.20
N SER A 3 9.10 -6.57 26.32
CA SER A 3 8.03 -7.35 26.93
C SER A 3 6.84 -7.34 25.96
N ASN A 4 6.40 -8.52 25.51
CA ASN A 4 5.24 -8.67 24.64
C ASN A 4 3.97 -8.56 25.51
N ARG A 5 3.74 -7.38 26.11
CA ARG A 5 2.56 -7.14 26.95
C ARG A 5 1.34 -6.94 26.04
N PRO A 6 0.18 -7.56 26.36
CA PRO A 6 -1.06 -7.37 25.61
C PRO A 6 -1.50 -5.91 25.61
N TYR A 7 -2.30 -5.50 24.62
CA TYR A 7 -2.83 -4.13 24.53
C TYR A 7 -3.59 -3.75 25.80
N VAL A 8 -3.19 -2.64 26.43
CA VAL A 8 -3.81 -2.11 27.64
C VAL A 8 -4.54 -0.81 27.30
N LYS A 9 -5.85 -0.76 27.57
CA LYS A 9 -6.65 0.45 27.37
C LYS A 9 -6.43 1.42 28.54
N LEU A 10 -5.61 2.44 28.30
CA LEU A 10 -5.42 3.56 29.23
C LEU A 10 -6.55 4.58 29.06
N ASP A 11 -7.03 5.14 30.17
CA ASP A 11 -7.98 6.25 30.15
C ASP A 11 -7.32 7.48 29.48
N PRO A 12 -7.97 8.15 28.52
CA PRO A 12 -7.45 9.38 27.91
C PRO A 12 -7.01 10.43 28.93
N ALA A 13 -7.69 10.55 30.07
CA ALA A 13 -7.31 11.48 31.13
C ALA A 13 -5.95 11.12 31.77
N VAL A 14 -5.66 9.83 31.92
CA VAL A 14 -4.38 9.32 32.44
C VAL A 14 -3.25 9.59 31.44
N ILE A 15 -3.52 9.43 30.14
CA ILE A 15 -2.56 9.77 29.09
C ILE A 15 -2.26 11.27 29.08
N GLU A 16 -3.29 12.11 29.18
CA GLU A 16 -3.11 13.56 29.26
C GLU A 16 -2.35 13.97 30.52
N GLN A 17 -2.62 13.36 31.67
CA GLN A 17 -1.85 13.57 32.89
C GLN A 17 -0.37 13.22 32.70
N ALA A 18 -0.06 12.08 32.08
CA ALA A 18 1.33 11.67 31.80
C ALA A 18 2.06 12.67 30.88
N ARG A 19 1.34 13.38 30.00
CA ARG A 19 1.90 14.40 29.11
C ARG A 19 2.19 15.73 29.80
N GLN A 20 1.59 16.01 30.97
CA GLN A 20 1.77 17.29 31.68
C GLN A 20 3.17 17.46 32.27
N MET A 21 3.86 16.37 32.60
CA MET A 21 5.20 16.46 33.20
C MET A 21 6.25 16.74 32.13
N ASP A 22 6.93 17.88 32.25
CA ASP A 22 8.07 18.20 31.39
C ASP A 22 9.35 17.46 31.84
N LEU A 23 10.31 17.32 30.92
CA LEU A 23 11.54 16.55 31.18
C LEU A 23 12.40 17.15 32.30
N LEU A 24 12.46 18.48 32.43
CA LEU A 24 13.29 19.10 33.47
C LEU A 24 12.73 18.76 34.85
N SER A 25 11.42 18.89 35.04
CA SER A 25 10.73 18.51 36.27
C SER A 25 10.91 17.03 36.59
N TYR A 26 10.82 16.15 35.60
CA TYR A 26 11.06 14.71 35.78
C TYR A 26 12.49 14.43 36.26
N LEU A 27 13.50 14.96 35.57
CA LEU A 27 14.91 14.72 35.93
C LEU A 27 15.26 15.30 37.30
N GLN A 28 14.72 16.46 37.67
CA GLN A 28 14.92 17.03 39.00
C GLN A 28 14.33 16.15 40.11
N ARG A 29 13.18 15.51 39.85
CA ARG A 29 12.47 14.71 40.84
C ARG A 29 12.99 13.28 40.95
N TYR A 30 13.27 12.62 39.83
CA TYR A 30 13.53 11.18 39.77
C TYR A 30 14.98 10.82 39.43
N GLU A 31 15.69 11.68 38.70
CA GLU A 31 17.07 11.42 38.26
C GLU A 31 18.01 12.63 38.46
N PRO A 32 18.03 13.27 39.66
CA PRO A 32 18.76 14.53 39.85
C PRO A 32 20.27 14.38 39.65
N SER A 33 20.80 13.18 39.89
CA SER A 33 22.21 12.85 39.65
C SER A 33 22.59 12.88 38.17
N ASN A 34 21.63 12.66 37.25
CA ASN A 34 21.85 12.68 35.80
C ASN A 34 21.67 14.09 35.20
N LEU A 35 21.14 15.06 35.95
CA LEU A 35 20.93 16.42 35.45
C LEU A 35 22.19 17.28 35.60
N LYS A 36 22.59 17.97 34.55
CA LYS A 36 23.72 18.92 34.54
C LYS A 36 23.28 20.25 33.92
N ARG A 37 23.52 21.35 34.62
CA ARG A 37 23.29 22.70 34.07
C ARG A 37 24.43 23.07 33.12
N VAL A 38 24.08 23.62 31.95
CA VAL A 38 25.06 24.06 30.94
C VAL A 38 25.28 25.56 31.03
N ALA A 39 24.24 26.34 30.72
CA ALA A 39 24.28 27.81 30.73
C ALA A 39 22.85 28.37 30.80
N GLY A 40 22.64 29.47 31.54
CA GLY A 40 21.31 30.07 31.67
C GLY A 40 20.25 29.06 32.14
N ASN A 41 19.16 28.94 31.38
CA ASN A 41 18.07 27.97 31.59
C ASN A 41 18.21 26.71 30.71
N VAL A 42 19.44 26.40 30.25
CA VAL A 42 19.74 25.22 29.43
C VAL A 42 20.40 24.14 30.28
N TYR A 43 19.83 22.94 30.22
CA TYR A 43 20.31 21.75 30.92
C TYR A 43 20.68 20.65 29.92
N CYS A 44 21.48 19.69 30.36
CA CYS A 44 21.72 18.44 29.65
C CYS A 44 21.73 17.26 30.63
N THR A 45 21.69 16.04 30.10
CA THR A 45 21.96 14.84 30.90
C THR A 45 23.46 14.60 31.00
N LYS A 46 23.93 13.95 32.07
CA LYS A 46 25.34 13.53 32.20
C LYS A 46 25.67 12.37 31.28
N GLU A 47 24.70 11.48 31.07
CA GLU A 47 24.82 10.34 30.16
C GLU A 47 24.84 10.77 28.69
N HIS A 48 24.07 11.80 28.34
CA HIS A 48 23.96 12.33 26.98
C HIS A 48 24.12 13.85 26.99
N ASP A 49 25.37 14.31 26.81
CA ASP A 49 25.75 15.72 26.78
C ASP A 49 25.14 16.51 25.60
N SER A 50 24.87 15.81 24.51
CA SER A 50 24.21 16.26 23.28
C SER A 50 22.68 16.29 23.40
N LEU A 51 22.10 15.81 24.50
CA LEU A 51 20.69 16.02 24.83
C LEU A 51 20.57 17.35 25.58
N LYS A 52 19.93 18.34 24.95
CA LYS A 52 19.72 19.67 25.53
C LYS A 52 18.26 19.86 25.91
N ILE A 53 18.03 20.47 27.06
CA ILE A 53 16.71 20.75 27.65
C ILE A 53 16.60 22.25 27.85
N SER A 54 15.56 22.86 27.29
CA SER A 54 15.29 24.30 27.39
C SER A 54 13.84 24.60 26.99
N ASN A 55 13.23 25.61 27.62
CA ASN A 55 11.89 26.11 27.26
C ASN A 55 10.80 25.01 27.25
N GLY A 56 10.83 24.09 28.22
CA GLY A 56 9.87 22.98 28.31
C GLY A 56 10.01 21.94 27.20
N LYS A 57 11.10 21.96 26.43
CA LYS A 57 11.39 21.01 25.34
C LYS A 57 12.78 20.43 25.50
N TRP A 58 13.03 19.33 24.82
CA TRP A 58 14.35 18.74 24.75
C TRP A 58 14.65 18.19 23.36
N TYR A 59 15.92 18.19 22.99
CA TYR A 59 16.40 17.70 21.70
C TYR A 59 17.74 16.98 21.86
N TRP A 60 17.86 15.82 21.22
CA TRP A 60 19.08 15.01 21.21
C TRP A 60 19.82 15.19 19.88
N TRP A 61 20.78 16.11 19.87
CA TRP A 61 21.44 16.57 18.65
C TRP A 61 22.21 15.49 17.90
N SER A 62 22.87 14.57 18.62
CA SER A 62 23.61 13.47 18.01
C SER A 62 22.71 12.37 17.42
N ARG A 63 21.43 12.30 17.83
CA ARG A 63 20.46 11.29 17.36
C ARG A 63 19.36 11.85 16.46
N GLY A 64 19.24 13.17 16.36
CA GLY A 64 18.34 13.84 15.42
C GLY A 64 16.84 13.79 15.79
N PHE A 65 16.50 13.67 17.07
CA PHE A 65 15.10 13.70 17.52
C PHE A 65 14.92 14.45 18.84
N GLY A 66 13.67 14.81 19.17
CA GLY A 66 13.34 15.50 20.41
C GLY A 66 11.93 15.21 20.94
N GLY A 67 11.57 15.91 22.00
CA GLY A 67 10.30 15.76 22.69
C GLY A 67 9.92 17.00 23.50
N VAL A 68 8.67 17.02 23.96
CA VAL A 68 8.10 18.12 24.75
C VAL A 68 7.72 17.68 26.16
N SER A 69 7.73 16.37 26.43
CA SER A 69 7.33 15.79 27.72
C SER A 69 8.40 14.84 28.27
N ALA A 70 8.29 14.52 29.57
CA ALA A 70 9.00 13.42 30.19
C ALA A 70 8.57 12.06 29.61
N LEU A 71 7.31 11.93 29.18
CA LEU A 71 6.79 10.74 28.51
C LEU A 71 7.55 10.44 27.21
N ASP A 72 7.79 11.47 26.38
CA ASP A 72 8.61 11.34 25.17
C ASP A 72 10.02 10.84 25.50
N TYR A 73 10.61 11.32 26.59
CA TYR A 73 11.97 10.96 27.00
C TYR A 73 12.04 9.50 27.44
N LEU A 74 11.08 9.06 28.27
CA LEU A 74 11.03 7.68 28.73
C LEU A 74 10.89 6.69 27.56
N ILE A 75 10.10 7.02 26.55
CA ILE A 75 9.91 6.15 25.38
C ILE A 75 11.11 6.20 24.44
N LYS A 76 11.59 7.40 24.09
CA LYS A 76 12.56 7.59 23.01
C LYS A 76 14.02 7.46 23.46
N VAL A 77 14.32 7.78 24.72
CA VAL A 77 15.68 7.78 25.28
C VAL A 77 15.90 6.60 26.21
N ARG A 78 14.94 6.32 27.08
CA ARG A 78 15.01 5.21 28.04
C ARG A 78 14.40 3.90 27.54
N GLU A 79 13.82 3.90 26.33
CA GLU A 79 13.25 2.73 25.65
C GLU A 79 12.11 2.01 26.41
N TYR A 80 11.41 2.71 27.30
CA TYR A 80 10.20 2.17 27.94
C TYR A 80 9.09 1.97 26.91
N SER A 81 8.24 0.96 27.13
CA SER A 81 6.97 0.91 26.40
C SER A 81 6.08 2.09 26.81
N PHE A 82 5.13 2.45 25.95
CA PHE A 82 4.18 3.54 26.23
C PHE A 82 3.43 3.31 27.55
N VAL A 83 3.01 2.07 27.82
CA VAL A 83 2.29 1.72 29.05
C VAL A 83 3.18 1.89 30.28
N GLU A 84 4.39 1.32 30.27
CA GLU A 84 5.32 1.43 31.40
C GLU A 84 5.70 2.90 31.69
N ALA A 85 5.86 3.72 30.64
CA ALA A 85 6.15 5.14 30.80
C ALA A 85 4.96 5.92 31.39
N VAL A 86 3.72 5.59 31.01
CA VAL A 86 2.51 6.21 31.60
C VAL A 86 2.32 5.76 33.05
N GLU A 87 2.51 4.47 33.35
CA GLU A 87 2.45 3.93 34.71
C GLU A 87 3.49 4.61 35.62
N MET A 88 4.72 4.78 35.12
CA MET A 88 5.81 5.45 35.85
C MET A 88 5.50 6.91 36.17
N LEU A 89 4.90 7.65 35.23
CA LEU A 89 4.65 9.08 35.40
C LEU A 89 3.39 9.39 36.22
N THR A 90 2.39 8.50 36.19
CA THR A 90 1.08 8.73 36.82
C THR A 90 0.89 7.92 38.10
N GLY A 91 1.65 6.84 38.30
CA GLY A 91 1.45 5.88 39.38
C GLY A 91 0.20 5.01 39.19
N ILE A 92 -0.52 5.17 38.08
CA ILE A 92 -1.76 4.45 37.79
C ILE A 92 -1.40 3.21 36.99
N THR A 93 -1.45 2.05 37.65
CA THR A 93 -1.37 0.74 36.98
C THR A 93 -2.66 0.51 36.22
N ALA A 94 -2.57 0.29 34.92
CA ALA A 94 -3.76 0.07 34.13
C ALA A 94 -4.22 -1.39 34.28
N ASP A 95 -5.40 -1.58 34.85
CA ASP A 95 -6.03 -2.89 34.93
C ASP A 95 -6.20 -3.45 33.51
N TRP A 96 -5.65 -4.65 33.30
CA TRP A 96 -5.85 -5.38 32.06
C TRP A 96 -7.34 -5.61 31.86
N LYS A 97 -7.91 -4.96 30.84
CA LYS A 97 -9.21 -5.30 30.30
C LYS A 97 -8.96 -5.90 28.93
N PRO A 98 -9.44 -7.13 28.65
CA PRO A 98 -9.38 -7.65 27.30
C PRO A 98 -10.06 -6.61 26.40
N PRO A 99 -9.45 -6.21 25.27
CA PRO A 99 -10.16 -5.39 24.31
C PRO A 99 -11.48 -6.10 24.02
N PRO A 100 -12.62 -5.38 23.92
CA PRO A 100 -13.81 -6.00 23.40
C PRO A 100 -13.39 -6.69 22.12
N VAL A 101 -13.67 -7.99 22.00
CA VAL A 101 -13.37 -8.74 20.78
C VAL A 101 -13.91 -7.87 19.67
N SER A 102 -13.03 -7.32 18.84
CA SER A 102 -13.45 -6.64 17.64
C SER A 102 -14.06 -7.74 16.81
N VAL A 103 -15.36 -7.98 17.01
CA VAL A 103 -16.15 -8.76 16.08
C VAL A 103 -15.85 -8.07 14.77
N PRO A 104 -15.23 -8.74 13.78
CA PRO A 104 -15.15 -8.19 12.45
C PRO A 104 -16.59 -7.78 12.16
N LYS A 105 -16.83 -6.48 11.98
CA LYS A 105 -18.12 -6.07 11.44
C LYS A 105 -18.10 -6.64 10.04
N ASP A 106 -18.69 -7.82 9.88
CA ASP A 106 -19.04 -8.44 8.59
C ASP A 106 -20.18 -7.67 7.91
N GLU A 107 -20.27 -6.36 8.17
CA GLU A 107 -21.06 -5.47 7.35
C GLU A 107 -20.30 -5.31 6.03
N PRO A 108 -20.88 -5.76 4.89
CA PRO A 108 -20.23 -5.61 3.60
C PRO A 108 -19.99 -4.11 3.36
N LYS A 109 -18.71 -3.72 3.25
CA LYS A 109 -18.35 -2.34 2.95
C LYS A 109 -18.97 -1.97 1.61
N VAL A 110 -19.85 -0.97 1.61
CA VAL A 110 -20.44 -0.45 0.38
C VAL A 110 -19.37 0.31 -0.40
N LEU A 111 -19.18 -0.04 -1.67
CA LEU A 111 -18.27 0.67 -2.57
C LEU A 111 -18.80 2.10 -2.82
N LEU A 112 -17.96 3.09 -2.53
CA LEU A 112 -18.24 4.50 -2.81
C LEU A 112 -17.46 4.93 -4.05
N LEU A 113 -18.11 4.81 -5.22
CA LEU A 113 -17.56 5.34 -6.48
C LEU A 113 -17.58 6.87 -6.47
N PRO A 114 -16.53 7.54 -7.00
CA PRO A 114 -16.58 8.97 -7.18
C PRO A 114 -17.60 9.34 -8.29
N PRO A 115 -18.11 10.58 -8.29
CA PRO A 115 -18.89 11.09 -9.41
C PRO A 115 -18.12 10.97 -10.73
N LYS A 116 -18.80 10.46 -11.76
CA LYS A 116 -18.27 10.40 -13.13
C LYS A 116 -18.26 11.80 -13.75
N ASN A 117 -17.17 12.16 -14.41
CA ASN A 117 -17.10 13.36 -15.21
C ASN A 117 -18.01 13.24 -16.45
N ARG A 118 -18.36 14.38 -17.05
CA ARG A 118 -19.25 14.44 -18.22
C ARG A 118 -18.68 13.69 -19.42
N ASP A 119 -17.36 13.73 -19.56
CA ASP A 119 -16.60 13.04 -20.59
C ASP A 119 -15.35 12.40 -19.98
N CYS A 120 -14.67 11.57 -20.77
CA CYS A 120 -13.44 10.88 -20.37
C CYS A 120 -12.23 11.35 -21.18
N ASN A 121 -12.27 12.57 -21.75
CA ASN A 121 -11.24 13.04 -22.69
C ASN A 121 -9.84 12.99 -22.07
N ARG A 122 -9.69 13.44 -20.81
CA ARG A 122 -8.39 13.47 -20.15
C ARG A 122 -7.89 12.07 -19.81
N VAL A 123 -8.77 11.17 -19.40
CA VAL A 123 -8.43 9.76 -19.20
C VAL A 123 -8.05 9.09 -20.52
N THR A 124 -8.77 9.37 -21.60
CA THR A 124 -8.45 8.86 -22.94
C THR A 124 -7.08 9.34 -23.39
N ASP A 125 -6.81 10.65 -23.33
CA ASP A 125 -5.51 11.24 -23.69
C ASP A 125 -4.38 10.66 -22.84
N TYR A 126 -4.62 10.50 -21.53
CA TYR A 126 -3.66 9.92 -20.61
C TYR A 126 -3.32 8.47 -20.98
N LEU A 127 -4.32 7.60 -21.13
CA LEU A 127 -4.09 6.18 -21.43
C LEU A 127 -3.52 5.99 -22.84
N PHE A 128 -3.99 6.77 -23.81
CA PHE A 128 -3.44 6.76 -25.17
C PHE A 128 -1.97 7.23 -25.18
N GLY A 129 -1.63 8.26 -24.41
CA GLY A 129 -0.24 8.68 -24.18
C GLY A 129 0.64 7.64 -23.49
N ARG A 130 0.04 6.64 -22.82
CA ARG A 130 0.73 5.44 -22.31
C ARG A 130 0.83 4.31 -23.33
N GLY A 131 0.50 4.57 -24.60
CA GLY A 131 0.55 3.62 -25.69
C GLY A 131 -0.63 2.64 -25.74
N ILE A 132 -1.63 2.77 -24.85
CA ILE A 132 -2.79 1.87 -24.83
C ILE A 132 -3.67 2.16 -26.06
N ASP A 133 -4.08 1.11 -26.76
CA ASP A 133 -4.88 1.23 -27.97
C ASP A 133 -6.23 1.91 -27.71
N LEU A 134 -6.60 2.84 -28.60
CA LEU A 134 -7.79 3.67 -28.46
C LEU A 134 -9.08 2.85 -28.42
N SER A 135 -9.20 1.77 -29.19
CA SER A 135 -10.41 0.96 -29.17
C SER A 135 -10.55 0.19 -27.87
N ILE A 136 -9.44 -0.26 -27.27
CA ILE A 136 -9.46 -0.90 -25.94
C ILE A 136 -9.91 0.10 -24.88
N ILE A 137 -9.41 1.33 -24.92
CA ILE A 137 -9.83 2.42 -24.02
C ILE A 137 -11.33 2.67 -24.16
N GLN A 138 -11.81 2.82 -25.40
CA GLN A 138 -13.22 3.08 -25.70
C GLN A 138 -14.13 1.93 -25.27
N ASP A 139 -13.73 0.68 -25.49
CA ASP A 139 -14.45 -0.51 -25.01
C ASP A 139 -14.61 -0.48 -23.49
N CYS A 140 -13.53 -0.17 -22.76
CA CYS A 140 -13.57 -0.09 -21.29
C CYS A 140 -14.41 1.08 -20.76
N ILE A 141 -14.42 2.21 -21.48
CA ILE A 141 -15.28 3.37 -21.13
C ILE A 141 -16.74 3.03 -21.39
N ALA A 142 -17.06 2.40 -22.51
CA ALA A 142 -18.41 1.99 -22.88
C ALA A 142 -18.97 0.96 -21.90
N ASP A 143 -18.15 -0.01 -21.48
CA ASP A 143 -18.51 -0.96 -20.43
C ASP A 143 -18.55 -0.30 -19.04
N GLY A 144 -17.98 0.89 -18.87
CA GLY A 144 -17.91 1.58 -17.58
C GLY A 144 -16.94 0.94 -16.59
N THR A 145 -16.01 0.12 -17.09
CA THR A 145 -14.84 -0.39 -16.35
C THR A 145 -13.72 0.63 -16.27
N ILE A 146 -13.74 1.66 -17.11
CA ILE A 146 -12.90 2.85 -16.98
C ILE A 146 -13.78 4.10 -17.04
N PHE A 147 -13.53 5.09 -16.18
CA PHE A 147 -14.13 6.41 -16.32
C PHE A 147 -13.25 7.50 -15.68
N GLU A 148 -13.59 8.75 -15.95
CA GLU A 148 -12.92 9.93 -15.40
C GLU A 148 -13.67 10.48 -14.17
N SER A 149 -12.97 10.72 -13.07
CA SER A 149 -13.58 11.31 -11.87
C SER A 149 -13.65 12.85 -11.93
N VAL A 150 -14.74 13.45 -11.44
CA VAL A 150 -14.98 14.91 -11.53
C VAL A 150 -13.88 15.74 -10.84
N LYS A 151 -13.55 15.43 -9.58
CA LYS A 151 -12.78 16.34 -8.73
C LYS A 151 -11.32 16.53 -9.17
N TYR A 152 -10.70 15.46 -9.63
CA TYR A 152 -9.26 15.42 -9.92
C TYR A 152 -8.94 14.85 -11.30
N HIS A 153 -9.97 14.55 -12.11
CA HIS A 153 -9.81 13.92 -13.42
C HIS A 153 -8.99 12.62 -13.38
N ASN A 154 -8.98 11.91 -12.25
CA ASN A 154 -8.30 10.63 -12.14
C ASN A 154 -8.97 9.61 -13.07
N ALA A 155 -8.15 8.73 -13.66
CA ALA A 155 -8.62 7.50 -14.26
C ALA A 155 -9.09 6.56 -13.14
N VAL A 156 -10.34 6.13 -13.22
CA VAL A 156 -10.97 5.19 -12.29
C VAL A 156 -11.11 3.84 -12.99
N PHE A 157 -10.39 2.84 -12.51
CA PHE A 157 -10.47 1.46 -12.98
C PHE A 157 -11.42 0.67 -12.09
N VAL A 158 -12.56 0.27 -12.64
CA VAL A 158 -13.62 -0.42 -11.94
C VAL A 158 -13.53 -1.91 -12.20
N GLY A 159 -13.66 -2.70 -11.14
CA GLY A 159 -13.86 -4.13 -11.26
C GLY A 159 -15.27 -4.52 -10.79
N LYS A 160 -15.87 -5.45 -11.53
CA LYS A 160 -17.27 -5.86 -11.40
C LYS A 160 -17.36 -7.32 -10.96
N ASP A 161 -18.39 -7.65 -10.21
CA ASP A 161 -18.77 -9.04 -9.99
C ASP A 161 -19.41 -9.67 -11.23
N GLU A 162 -19.83 -10.92 -11.11
CA GLU A 162 -20.40 -11.74 -12.18
C GLU A 162 -21.76 -11.19 -12.65
N SER A 163 -22.44 -10.38 -11.84
CA SER A 163 -23.69 -9.70 -12.23
C SER A 163 -23.45 -8.40 -13.00
N GLY A 164 -22.18 -7.99 -13.18
CA GLY A 164 -21.82 -6.70 -13.75
C GLY A 164 -21.86 -5.55 -12.75
N THR A 165 -22.08 -5.82 -11.46
CA THR A 165 -22.16 -4.80 -10.42
C THR A 165 -20.75 -4.35 -10.01
N PRO A 166 -20.44 -3.04 -9.98
CA PRO A 166 -19.18 -2.54 -9.45
C PRO A 166 -18.94 -2.95 -8.00
N LYS A 167 -17.81 -3.59 -7.73
CA LYS A 167 -17.36 -3.99 -6.38
C LYS A 167 -15.98 -3.44 -6.01
N TYR A 168 -15.22 -3.01 -7.01
CA TYR A 168 -13.88 -2.48 -6.84
C TYR A 168 -13.71 -1.20 -7.66
N ALA A 169 -12.94 -0.24 -7.15
CA ALA A 169 -12.41 0.86 -7.94
C ALA A 169 -11.01 1.29 -7.47
N ALA A 170 -10.13 1.56 -8.43
CA ALA A 170 -8.82 2.16 -8.19
C ALA A 170 -8.62 3.45 -8.98
N TYR A 171 -7.97 4.40 -8.34
CA TYR A 171 -7.58 5.69 -8.89
C TYR A 171 -6.16 5.65 -9.43
N ARG A 172 -5.97 6.29 -10.59
CA ARG A 172 -4.67 6.77 -11.05
C ARG A 172 -4.78 8.22 -11.48
N SER A 173 -3.84 9.03 -11.02
CA SER A 173 -3.76 10.43 -11.44
C SER A 173 -3.42 10.53 -12.92
N THR A 174 -4.09 11.46 -13.59
CA THR A 174 -3.83 11.84 -14.99
C THR A 174 -3.02 13.14 -15.11
N ILE A 175 -2.74 13.82 -13.98
CA ILE A 175 -2.18 15.18 -13.95
C ILE A 175 -0.72 15.23 -13.47
N GLY A 176 0.11 14.27 -13.89
CA GLY A 176 1.55 14.24 -13.59
C GLY A 176 1.91 13.97 -12.12
N SER A 177 0.93 13.61 -11.28
CA SER A 177 1.15 13.17 -9.91
C SER A 177 1.33 11.65 -9.86
N SER A 178 2.12 11.16 -8.90
CA SER A 178 2.25 9.72 -8.59
C SER A 178 1.07 9.15 -7.79
N PHE A 179 0.01 9.95 -7.57
CA PHE A 179 -1.14 9.53 -6.79
C PHE A 179 -1.83 8.28 -7.37
N LYS A 180 -1.95 7.28 -6.52
CA LYS A 180 -2.61 6.00 -6.74
C LYS A 180 -3.29 5.54 -5.45
N GLY A 181 -4.47 4.92 -5.55
CA GLY A 181 -5.17 4.38 -4.39
C GLY A 181 -6.51 3.73 -4.74
N ASP A 182 -7.14 3.09 -3.77
CA ASP A 182 -8.42 2.42 -3.96
C ASP A 182 -9.57 3.29 -3.43
N ALA A 183 -10.75 3.17 -4.04
CA ALA A 183 -11.97 3.77 -3.52
C ALA A 183 -12.38 3.16 -2.16
N SER A 184 -13.10 3.92 -1.35
CA SER A 184 -13.64 3.41 -0.09
C SER A 184 -14.64 2.30 -0.36
N GLY A 185 -14.49 1.17 0.34
CA GLY A 185 -15.32 -0.01 0.12
C GLY A 185 -14.92 -0.87 -1.08
N SER A 186 -13.78 -0.60 -1.72
CA SER A 186 -13.22 -1.48 -2.76
C SER A 186 -12.98 -2.89 -2.25
N ASP A 187 -13.53 -3.85 -2.99
CA ASP A 187 -13.39 -5.28 -2.76
C ASP A 187 -12.43 -5.89 -3.79
N LYS A 188 -11.19 -6.18 -3.35
CA LYS A 188 -10.14 -6.71 -4.21
C LYS A 188 -10.43 -8.10 -4.79
N ARG A 189 -11.47 -8.80 -4.34
CA ARG A 189 -11.95 -10.04 -4.99
C ARG A 189 -12.30 -9.83 -6.46
N TYR A 190 -12.82 -8.64 -6.74
CA TYR A 190 -13.34 -8.25 -8.05
C TYR A 190 -12.47 -7.15 -8.64
N SER A 191 -11.14 -7.27 -8.54
CA SER A 191 -10.21 -6.31 -9.13
C SER A 191 -10.44 -6.13 -10.64
N PHE A 192 -9.84 -5.07 -11.20
CA PHE A 192 -9.94 -4.79 -12.63
C PHE A 192 -9.49 -6.00 -13.47
N ARG A 193 -10.34 -6.40 -14.42
CA ARG A 193 -10.17 -7.61 -15.24
C ARG A 193 -10.79 -7.42 -16.63
N LEU A 194 -10.18 -8.04 -17.62
CA LEU A 194 -10.77 -8.27 -18.95
C LEU A 194 -10.93 -9.77 -19.10
N LEU A 195 -12.18 -10.22 -19.25
CA LEU A 195 -12.49 -11.65 -19.31
C LEU A 195 -12.51 -12.13 -20.76
N ALA A 196 -12.08 -13.37 -20.96
CA ALA A 196 -12.20 -14.03 -22.25
C ALA A 196 -13.69 -14.15 -22.63
N ARG A 197 -13.99 -13.99 -23.92
CA ARG A 197 -15.34 -14.18 -24.46
C ARG A 197 -15.83 -15.62 -24.33
N GLU A 198 -14.91 -16.55 -24.53
CA GLU A 198 -15.14 -17.99 -24.42
C GLU A 198 -14.28 -18.58 -23.29
N PRO A 199 -14.69 -19.67 -22.64
CA PRO A 199 -13.90 -20.31 -21.60
C PRO A 199 -12.49 -20.70 -22.08
N THR A 200 -11.47 -20.36 -21.31
CA THR A 200 -10.08 -20.73 -21.59
C THR A 200 -9.43 -21.37 -20.38
N ASN A 201 -8.42 -22.21 -20.59
CA ASN A 201 -7.72 -22.88 -19.50
C ASN A 201 -6.62 -22.01 -18.85
N THR A 202 -6.51 -20.74 -19.22
CA THR A 202 -5.38 -19.87 -18.88
C THR A 202 -5.86 -18.55 -18.27
N VAL A 203 -5.09 -18.03 -17.31
CA VAL A 203 -5.24 -16.66 -16.78
C VAL A 203 -3.89 -15.95 -16.72
N HIS A 204 -3.87 -14.70 -17.16
CA HIS A 204 -2.72 -13.79 -17.16
C HIS A 204 -2.84 -12.81 -15.99
N LEU A 205 -1.80 -12.72 -15.16
CA LEU A 205 -1.80 -11.91 -13.95
C LEU A 205 -0.85 -10.71 -14.05
N PHE A 206 -1.36 -9.53 -13.70
CA PHE A 206 -0.65 -8.26 -13.76
C PHE A 206 -0.67 -7.55 -12.41
N GLU A 207 0.35 -6.76 -12.11
CA GLU A 207 0.37 -5.97 -10.87
C GLU A 207 -0.74 -4.89 -10.87
N ALA A 208 -0.89 -4.15 -11.97
CA ALA A 208 -1.87 -3.08 -12.10
C ALA A 208 -2.71 -3.15 -13.39
N ALA A 209 -3.79 -2.36 -13.41
CA ALA A 209 -4.71 -2.27 -14.56
C ALA A 209 -4.04 -1.72 -15.82
N ILE A 210 -3.08 -0.80 -15.69
CA ILE A 210 -2.36 -0.22 -16.84
C ILE A 210 -1.47 -1.28 -17.50
N ASP A 211 -0.81 -2.14 -16.71
CA ASP A 211 0.03 -3.24 -17.23
C ASP A 211 -0.81 -4.25 -18.01
N LEU A 212 -1.98 -4.58 -17.45
CA LEU A 212 -2.99 -5.42 -18.09
C LEU A 212 -3.43 -4.85 -19.45
N LEU A 213 -3.81 -3.57 -19.49
CA LEU A 213 -4.20 -2.88 -20.73
C LEU A 213 -3.05 -2.78 -21.72
N SER A 214 -1.82 -2.68 -21.22
CA SER A 214 -0.62 -2.63 -22.04
C SER A 214 -0.38 -3.97 -22.73
N TYR A 215 -0.56 -5.07 -22.01
CA TYR A 215 -0.49 -6.41 -22.59
C TYR A 215 -1.62 -6.66 -23.59
N ALA A 216 -2.86 -6.24 -23.28
CA ALA A 216 -3.97 -6.33 -24.23
C ALA A 216 -3.68 -5.59 -25.53
N THR A 217 -3.05 -4.40 -25.43
CA THR A 217 -2.61 -3.63 -26.60
C THR A 217 -1.52 -4.38 -27.37
N TYR A 218 -0.51 -4.91 -26.68
CA TYR A 218 0.54 -5.72 -27.28
C TYR A 218 -0.01 -6.94 -28.03
N LEU A 219 -0.94 -7.71 -27.43
CA LEU A 219 -1.60 -8.83 -28.11
C LEU A 219 -2.27 -8.38 -29.41
N LYS A 220 -2.98 -7.24 -29.37
CA LYS A 220 -3.62 -6.66 -30.56
C LYS A 220 -2.60 -6.28 -31.63
N CYS A 221 -1.46 -5.69 -31.25
CA CYS A 221 -0.37 -5.37 -32.17
C CYS A 221 0.22 -6.63 -32.84
N GLU A 222 0.31 -7.74 -32.09
CA GLU A 222 0.75 -9.05 -32.59
C GLU A 222 -0.32 -9.78 -33.41
N GLY A 223 -1.44 -9.12 -33.76
CA GLY A 223 -2.54 -9.71 -34.52
C GLY A 223 -3.38 -10.73 -33.74
N LYS A 224 -3.25 -10.77 -32.41
CA LYS A 224 -4.02 -11.66 -31.52
C LYS A 224 -5.23 -10.94 -30.96
N ASP A 225 -6.29 -11.70 -30.69
CA ASP A 225 -7.48 -11.18 -30.04
C ASP A 225 -7.31 -11.20 -28.52
N TYR A 226 -7.08 -10.05 -27.89
CA TYR A 226 -6.96 -9.97 -26.43
C TYR A 226 -8.23 -10.45 -25.69
N LYS A 227 -9.39 -10.44 -26.37
CA LYS A 227 -10.66 -10.93 -25.80
C LYS A 227 -10.76 -12.46 -25.83
N SER A 228 -9.76 -13.18 -26.34
CA SER A 228 -9.63 -14.63 -26.14
C SER A 228 -8.89 -14.97 -24.84
N GLU A 229 -8.36 -13.99 -24.10
CA GLU A 229 -7.56 -14.23 -22.90
C GLU A 229 -8.24 -13.71 -21.64
N ASN A 230 -8.03 -14.41 -20.52
CA ASN A 230 -8.40 -13.90 -19.20
C ASN A 230 -7.26 -13.06 -18.64
N LEU A 231 -7.44 -11.75 -18.57
CA LEU A 231 -6.46 -10.82 -18.04
C LEU A 231 -6.96 -10.28 -16.69
N LEU A 232 -6.15 -10.45 -15.64
CA LEU A 232 -6.54 -10.11 -14.26
C LEU A 232 -5.47 -9.26 -13.57
N SER A 233 -5.87 -8.10 -13.05
CA SER A 233 -4.99 -7.28 -12.21
C SER A 233 -5.07 -7.71 -10.75
N LEU A 234 -3.94 -7.77 -10.06
CA LEU A 234 -3.87 -8.07 -8.63
C LEU A 234 -4.15 -6.84 -7.74
N SER A 235 -4.31 -5.65 -8.34
CA SER A 235 -4.53 -4.40 -7.60
C SER A 235 -3.38 -4.03 -6.65
N GLY A 236 -2.16 -4.15 -7.19
CA GLY A 236 -0.90 -4.06 -6.47
C GLY A 236 -0.49 -5.40 -5.86
N VAL A 237 0.81 -5.60 -5.71
CA VAL A 237 1.38 -6.74 -4.99
C VAL A 237 1.86 -6.30 -3.61
N TYR A 238 1.66 -7.16 -2.60
CA TYR A 238 2.20 -6.94 -1.26
C TYR A 238 3.53 -7.68 -1.12
N GLN A 239 4.44 -7.15 -0.30
CA GLN A 239 5.63 -7.89 0.06
C GLN A 239 5.22 -9.14 0.86
N PRO A 240 5.57 -10.35 0.39
CA PRO A 240 5.29 -11.60 1.10
C PRO A 240 5.89 -11.59 2.51
N LYS A 241 5.32 -12.39 3.42
CA LYS A 241 5.85 -12.49 4.79
C LYS A 241 7.26 -13.09 4.77
N LYS A 242 8.00 -12.94 5.87
CA LYS A 242 9.37 -13.48 6.03
C LYS A 242 9.46 -14.98 5.69
N GLU A 243 8.38 -15.73 5.90
CA GLU A 243 8.24 -17.12 5.46
C GLU A 243 7.24 -17.21 4.29
N ILE A 244 7.66 -17.87 3.21
CA ILE A 244 6.87 -17.99 1.98
C ILE A 244 5.59 -18.80 2.23
N LYS A 245 5.65 -19.81 3.10
CA LYS A 245 4.51 -20.68 3.47
C LYS A 245 3.39 -19.94 4.19
N ASP A 246 3.69 -18.83 4.86
CA ASP A 246 2.70 -18.01 5.55
C ASP A 246 2.11 -16.90 4.66
N SER A 247 2.59 -16.80 3.42
CA SER A 247 2.14 -15.82 2.45
C SER A 247 0.82 -16.27 1.84
N LYS A 248 -0.10 -15.32 1.69
CA LYS A 248 -1.44 -15.59 1.17
C LYS A 248 -1.47 -15.36 -0.33
N ILE A 249 -2.18 -16.23 -1.04
CA ILE A 249 -2.54 -16.01 -2.44
C ILE A 249 -3.41 -14.74 -2.51
N PRO A 250 -3.18 -13.83 -3.47
CA PRO A 250 -4.02 -12.66 -3.68
C PRO A 250 -5.49 -13.04 -3.82
N ILE A 251 -6.37 -12.35 -3.08
CA ILE A 251 -7.79 -12.72 -3.00
C ILE A 251 -8.50 -12.62 -4.36
N ALA A 252 -8.06 -11.72 -5.24
CA ALA A 252 -8.49 -11.62 -6.63
C ALA A 252 -8.28 -12.96 -7.37
N LEU A 253 -7.07 -13.52 -7.27
CA LEU A 253 -6.70 -14.77 -7.92
C LEU A 253 -7.49 -15.94 -7.32
N THR A 254 -7.56 -16.06 -6.00
CA THR A 254 -8.32 -17.13 -5.35
C THR A 254 -9.79 -17.10 -5.75
N THR A 255 -10.40 -15.92 -5.78
CA THR A 255 -11.80 -15.76 -6.17
C THR A 255 -12.01 -16.12 -7.64
N PHE A 256 -11.11 -15.68 -8.50
CA PHE A 256 -11.14 -15.99 -9.92
C PHE A 256 -11.02 -17.50 -10.19
N LEU A 257 -10.05 -18.18 -9.57
CA LEU A 257 -9.83 -19.61 -9.76
C LEU A 257 -11.01 -20.46 -9.22
N ASN A 258 -11.59 -20.07 -8.08
CA ASN A 258 -12.78 -20.74 -7.54
C ASN A 258 -13.98 -20.63 -8.48
N ALA A 259 -14.16 -19.49 -9.13
CA ALA A 259 -15.23 -19.29 -10.12
C ALA A 259 -14.92 -19.99 -11.46
N ASN A 260 -13.64 -20.28 -11.74
CA ASN A 260 -13.18 -20.83 -13.01
C ASN A 260 -12.33 -22.11 -12.80
N PRO A 261 -12.93 -23.23 -12.35
CA PRO A 261 -12.20 -24.46 -12.01
C PRO A 261 -11.54 -25.17 -13.21
N HIS A 262 -11.86 -24.73 -14.44
CA HIS A 262 -11.27 -25.22 -15.68
C HIS A 262 -9.88 -24.62 -15.98
N ILE A 263 -9.48 -23.56 -15.27
CA ILE A 263 -8.14 -22.97 -15.39
C ILE A 263 -7.09 -23.99 -14.95
N LYS A 264 -6.04 -24.16 -15.76
CA LYS A 264 -4.89 -25.04 -15.52
C LYS A 264 -3.56 -24.30 -15.56
N THR A 265 -3.51 -23.18 -16.29
CA THR A 265 -2.28 -22.41 -16.49
C THR A 265 -2.44 -21.00 -15.93
N ILE A 266 -1.45 -20.56 -15.16
CA ILE A 266 -1.36 -19.20 -14.63
C ILE A 266 -0.09 -18.57 -15.17
N ILE A 267 -0.24 -17.48 -15.92
CA ILE A 267 0.87 -16.74 -16.52
C ILE A 267 1.11 -15.47 -15.70
N LEU A 268 2.33 -15.29 -15.21
CA LEU A 268 2.71 -14.22 -14.31
C LEU A 268 3.49 -13.13 -15.06
N HIS A 269 2.84 -11.97 -15.23
CA HIS A 269 3.36 -10.78 -15.89
C HIS A 269 3.68 -9.66 -14.87
N LEU A 270 4.19 -10.03 -13.70
CA LEU A 270 4.46 -9.09 -12.61
C LEU A 270 5.72 -8.27 -12.87
N ASP A 271 5.82 -7.11 -12.21
CA ASP A 271 6.90 -6.15 -12.36
C ASP A 271 8.29 -6.78 -12.19
N ASN A 272 9.24 -6.33 -13.02
CA ASN A 272 10.68 -6.59 -12.90
C ASN A 272 11.35 -5.73 -11.82
N ASP A 273 10.66 -5.53 -10.70
CA ASP A 273 11.25 -4.95 -9.49
C ASP A 273 11.33 -5.97 -8.37
N LYS A 274 11.99 -5.60 -7.28
CA LYS A 274 12.19 -6.50 -6.14
C LYS A 274 10.86 -7.08 -5.62
N THR A 275 9.79 -6.28 -5.59
CA THR A 275 8.50 -6.70 -5.03
C THR A 275 7.79 -7.65 -5.99
N GLY A 276 7.71 -7.28 -7.26
CA GLY A 276 7.10 -8.13 -8.30
C GLY A 276 7.79 -9.48 -8.41
N ARG A 277 9.13 -9.50 -8.44
CA ARG A 277 9.91 -10.76 -8.51
C ARG A 277 9.76 -11.65 -7.29
N ILE A 278 9.71 -11.08 -6.08
CA ILE A 278 9.43 -11.87 -4.85
C ILE A 278 7.99 -12.42 -4.88
N CYS A 279 7.02 -11.63 -5.37
CA CYS A 279 5.63 -12.08 -5.53
C CYS A 279 5.53 -13.25 -6.52
N THR A 280 6.19 -13.17 -7.67
CA THR A 280 6.26 -14.26 -8.66
C THR A 280 6.80 -15.55 -8.04
N ALA A 281 7.93 -15.47 -7.33
CA ALA A 281 8.53 -16.65 -6.68
C ALA A 281 7.58 -17.26 -5.63
N THR A 282 6.89 -16.40 -4.87
CA THR A 282 5.91 -16.82 -3.85
C THR A 282 4.71 -17.53 -4.48
N LEU A 283 4.11 -16.94 -5.52
CA LEU A 283 2.97 -17.54 -6.22
C LEU A 283 3.35 -18.87 -6.86
N LYS A 284 4.54 -18.95 -7.46
CA LYS A 284 5.07 -20.18 -8.00
C LYS A 284 5.18 -21.27 -6.94
N GLU A 285 5.78 -20.99 -5.78
CA GLU A 285 5.91 -21.97 -4.71
C GLU A 285 4.54 -22.45 -4.18
N LEU A 286 3.59 -21.53 -4.02
CA LEU A 286 2.27 -21.83 -3.45
C LEU A 286 1.35 -22.60 -4.40
N LEU A 287 1.45 -22.36 -5.72
CA LEU A 287 0.46 -22.85 -6.70
C LEU A 287 0.99 -23.93 -7.66
N GLN A 288 2.31 -24.13 -7.76
CA GLN A 288 2.92 -25.09 -8.70
C GLN A 288 2.49 -26.56 -8.52
N LYS A 289 1.89 -26.91 -7.38
CA LYS A 289 1.35 -28.25 -7.15
C LYS A 289 0.04 -28.50 -7.90
N ASP A 290 -0.77 -27.46 -8.03
CA ASP A 290 -2.14 -27.55 -8.54
C ASP A 290 -2.29 -26.96 -9.95
N TYR A 291 -1.36 -26.07 -10.35
CA TYR A 291 -1.41 -25.33 -11.61
C TYR A 291 -0.04 -25.33 -12.31
N GLN A 292 -0.08 -25.24 -13.64
CA GLN A 292 1.10 -24.89 -14.43
C GLN A 292 1.37 -23.39 -14.29
N ILE A 293 2.52 -23.03 -13.73
CA ILE A 293 2.92 -21.63 -13.54
C ILE A 293 3.95 -21.24 -14.60
N VAL A 294 3.63 -20.23 -15.40
CA VAL A 294 4.55 -19.62 -16.37
C VAL A 294 4.97 -18.25 -15.84
N ASP A 295 6.27 -18.04 -15.71
CA ASP A 295 6.86 -16.76 -15.33
C ASP A 295 7.26 -16.01 -16.60
N ASP A 296 6.49 -14.99 -16.97
CA ASP A 296 6.64 -14.24 -18.23
C ASP A 296 6.64 -12.72 -17.96
N PRO A 297 7.67 -12.20 -17.27
CA PRO A 297 7.76 -10.78 -16.96
C PRO A 297 7.91 -9.93 -18.23
N PRO A 298 7.74 -8.60 -18.16
CA PRO A 298 7.99 -7.74 -19.31
C PRO A 298 9.41 -7.97 -19.88
N PRO A 299 9.58 -8.19 -21.19
CA PRO A 299 10.89 -8.47 -21.78
C PRO A 299 11.92 -7.34 -21.58
N VAL A 300 11.45 -6.09 -21.54
CA VAL A 300 12.26 -4.89 -21.32
C VAL A 300 11.48 -3.92 -20.44
N GLY A 301 12.19 -3.20 -19.57
CA GLY A 301 11.58 -2.22 -18.68
C GLY A 301 11.13 -2.80 -17.33
N LYS A 302 10.53 -1.95 -16.49
CA LYS A 302 10.09 -2.34 -15.16
C LYS A 302 8.77 -3.11 -15.21
N ASP A 303 7.79 -2.60 -15.95
CA ASP A 303 6.43 -3.13 -16.02
C ASP A 303 5.98 -3.33 -17.48
N PHE A 304 4.79 -3.87 -17.71
CA PHE A 304 4.31 -4.13 -19.08
C PHE A 304 3.99 -2.85 -19.85
N ASN A 305 3.75 -1.73 -19.16
CA ASN A 305 3.58 -0.45 -19.85
C ASN A 305 4.92 0.09 -20.34
N ASP A 306 5.98 -0.05 -19.55
CA ASP A 306 7.34 0.25 -19.97
C ASP A 306 7.76 -0.57 -21.19
N PHE A 307 7.42 -1.87 -21.19
CA PHE A 307 7.62 -2.74 -22.35
C PHE A 307 6.84 -2.24 -23.57
N LEU A 308 5.55 -1.95 -23.43
CA LEU A 308 4.72 -1.48 -24.54
C LEU A 308 5.26 -0.19 -25.16
N LEU A 309 5.64 0.79 -24.33
CA LEU A 309 6.24 2.04 -24.82
C LEU A 309 7.52 1.78 -25.61
N SER A 310 8.37 0.86 -25.12
CA SER A 310 9.58 0.44 -25.85
C SER A 310 9.24 -0.26 -27.16
N TYR A 311 8.24 -1.16 -27.18
CA TYR A 311 7.80 -1.89 -28.35
C TYR A 311 7.25 -0.95 -29.44
N LEU A 312 6.50 0.09 -29.04
CA LEU A 312 5.94 1.10 -29.94
C LEU A 312 6.94 2.20 -30.34
N GLY A 313 8.16 2.19 -29.80
CA GLY A 313 9.15 3.25 -30.05
C GLY A 313 8.77 4.62 -29.45
N ILE A 314 7.91 4.65 -28.43
CA ILE A 314 7.45 5.88 -27.77
C ILE A 314 8.44 6.26 -26.66
N ALA A 315 9.11 7.40 -26.83
CA ALA A 315 10.03 7.92 -25.82
C ALA A 315 9.27 8.33 -24.54
N ARG A 316 9.79 7.95 -23.37
CA ARG A 316 9.21 8.41 -22.10
C ARG A 316 9.39 9.93 -21.94
N PRO A 317 8.36 10.64 -21.46
CA PRO A 317 8.58 11.92 -20.79
C PRO A 317 9.55 11.67 -19.62
N THR A 318 10.66 12.40 -19.58
CA THR A 318 11.68 12.23 -18.55
C THR A 318 11.10 12.66 -17.20
N VAL A 319 10.66 11.71 -16.37
CA VAL A 319 10.35 12.00 -14.97
C VAL A 319 11.69 12.16 -14.27
N SER A 320 12.04 13.38 -13.91
CA SER A 320 13.24 13.71 -13.17
C SER A 320 13.37 12.82 -11.93
N ARG A 321 14.32 11.88 -11.99
CA ARG A 321 14.95 11.12 -10.89
C ARG A 321 14.23 11.22 -9.54
N GLU A 322 13.44 10.19 -9.20
CA GLU A 322 13.23 9.86 -7.79
C GLU A 322 14.61 9.53 -7.20
N ARG A 323 14.98 10.27 -6.16
CA ARG A 323 16.20 10.03 -5.40
C ARG A 323 16.15 8.60 -4.89
N SER A 324 17.15 7.81 -5.28
CA SER A 324 17.51 6.58 -4.60
C SER A 324 17.81 6.92 -3.13
N ASP A 325 16.87 6.61 -2.24
CA ASP A 325 17.16 6.55 -0.80
C ASP A 325 18.04 5.32 -0.54
N ALA A 326 19.33 5.52 -0.79
CA ALA A 326 20.40 4.78 -0.15
C ALA A 326 20.90 5.63 1.02
N ARG A 327 20.45 5.31 2.23
CA ARG A 327 21.14 5.55 3.51
C ARG A 327 20.51 4.69 4.60
#